data_AF-A0AAY4D8W6-F1
#
_entry.id   AF-A0AAY4D8W6-F1
#
_cell.length_a   1.000
_cell.length_b   1.000
_cell.length_c   1.000
_cell.angle_alpha   90.00
_cell.angle_beta   90.00
_cell.angle_gamma   90.00
#
_symmetry.space_group_name_H-M   'P 1'
#
loop_
_entity.id
_entity.type
_entity.pdbx_description
1 polymer ?
#
loop_
_entity_poly.entity_id
_entity_poly.type
_entity_poly.pdbx_seq_one_letter_code
_entity_poly.pdbx_strand_id
1 'polypeptide(L)'
;DAALLPENKAKNRFVNVLPYDCSRVKLSVQNHNSDYINASYMTVRRQYIAAQGPLPGTVNDFWRMVWEQRSLGVVMVTNCTEAGKVKCEQYWPGDFAPRQYGGLRVTVLSEQKETDWTLREFEVQNVSGLRSSRYCCSTPFY
;
A
#
# COMPACT_ATOMS: atom_id res chain seq x y z
N ASP A 1 -5.96 -20.71 -5.70
CA ASP A 1 -6.17 -19.54 -4.83
C ASP A 1 -4.97 -19.26 -3.95
N ALA A 2 -4.09 -18.37 -4.42
CA ALA A 2 -2.90 -17.93 -3.69
C ALA A 2 -3.25 -17.34 -2.31
N ALA A 3 -4.42 -16.70 -2.20
CA ALA A 3 -4.93 -16.10 -0.96
C ALA A 3 -5.19 -17.11 0.17
N LEU A 4 -5.40 -18.39 -0.16
CA LEU A 4 -5.71 -19.46 0.80
C LEU A 4 -4.48 -20.25 1.26
N LEU A 5 -3.32 -20.04 0.63
CA LEU A 5 -2.07 -20.69 1.00
C LEU A 5 -1.70 -20.35 2.47
N PRO A 6 -1.25 -21.32 3.28
CA PRO A 6 -0.96 -21.11 4.71
C PRO A 6 -0.08 -19.88 4.99
N GLU A 7 0.95 -19.66 4.17
CA GLU A 7 1.89 -18.54 4.25
C GLU A 7 1.27 -17.17 3.95
N ASN A 8 0.14 -17.13 3.25
CA ASN A 8 -0.55 -15.90 2.85
C ASN A 8 -1.74 -15.55 3.74
N LYS A 9 -2.20 -16.47 4.59
CA LYS A 9 -3.37 -16.25 5.46
C LYS A 9 -3.19 -15.02 6.36
N ALA A 10 -2.01 -14.84 6.93
CA ALA A 10 -1.68 -13.69 7.78
C ALA A 10 -1.62 -12.35 7.03
N LYS A 11 -1.60 -12.37 5.69
CA LYS A 11 -1.59 -11.16 4.84
C LYS A 11 -3.01 -10.65 4.53
N ASN A 12 -4.05 -11.36 4.97
CA ASN A 12 -5.45 -10.99 4.76
C ASN A 12 -6.04 -10.38 6.03
N ARG A 13 -6.61 -9.17 5.94
CA ARG A 13 -7.31 -8.55 7.07
C ARG A 13 -8.59 -9.29 7.44
N PHE A 14 -9.31 -9.78 6.43
CA PHE A 14 -10.52 -10.56 6.59
C PHE A 14 -10.43 -11.86 5.79
N VAL A 15 -10.73 -12.97 6.43
CA VAL A 15 -10.65 -14.32 5.83
C VAL A 15 -11.65 -14.52 4.68
N ASN A 16 -12.72 -13.71 4.65
CA ASN A 16 -13.79 -13.76 3.66
C ASN A 16 -13.70 -12.66 2.60
N VAL A 17 -12.66 -11.82 2.62
CA VAL A 17 -12.43 -10.77 1.62
C VAL A 17 -11.08 -11.02 0.96
N LEU A 18 -11.09 -11.85 -0.08
CA LEU A 18 -9.89 -12.35 -0.75
C LEU A 18 -9.91 -11.95 -2.23
N PRO A 19 -8.75 -11.64 -2.84
CA PRO A 19 -8.67 -11.33 -4.25
C PRO A 19 -8.82 -12.61 -5.08
N TYR A 20 -9.44 -12.50 -6.25
CA TYR A 20 -9.49 -13.62 -7.21
C TYR A 20 -8.12 -13.83 -7.87
N ASP A 21 -7.71 -15.09 -8.05
CA ASP A 21 -6.41 -15.43 -8.65
C ASP A 21 -6.22 -14.86 -10.07
N CYS A 22 -7.31 -14.70 -10.84
CA CYS A 22 -7.27 -14.21 -12.21
C CYS A 22 -7.03 -12.69 -12.33
N SER A 23 -7.34 -11.92 -11.27
CA SER A 23 -7.25 -10.45 -11.26
C SER A 23 -6.35 -9.89 -10.17
N ARG A 24 -5.81 -10.73 -9.28
CA ARG A 24 -4.91 -10.28 -8.21
C ARG A 24 -3.65 -9.61 -8.76
N VAL A 25 -3.15 -8.64 -8.00
CA VAL A 25 -1.81 -8.11 -8.22
C VAL A 25 -0.78 -9.15 -7.77
N LYS A 26 0.29 -9.31 -8.54
CA LYS A 26 1.40 -10.22 -8.24
C LYS A 26 2.67 -9.40 -8.08
N LEU A 27 3.30 -9.51 -6.92
CA LEU A 27 4.57 -8.83 -6.62
C LEU A 27 5.74 -9.63 -7.17
N SER A 28 6.85 -8.96 -7.51
CA SER A 28 8.08 -9.66 -7.87
C SER A 28 8.57 -10.53 -6.71
N VAL A 29 8.90 -11.79 -6.97
CA VAL A 29 9.43 -12.71 -5.94
C VAL A 29 10.86 -12.28 -5.62
N GLN A 30 11.11 -11.90 -4.36
CA GLN A 30 12.43 -11.50 -3.87
C GLN A 30 12.75 -12.32 -2.62
N ASN A 31 13.94 -12.92 -2.52
CA ASN A 31 14.47 -13.60 -1.32
C ASN A 31 13.45 -14.51 -0.60
N HIS A 32 12.77 -15.39 -1.35
CA HIS A 32 11.76 -16.33 -0.82
C HIS A 32 10.47 -15.70 -0.27
N ASN A 33 10.21 -14.41 -0.50
CA ASN A 33 8.90 -13.82 -0.21
C ASN A 33 7.86 -14.24 -1.26
N SER A 34 6.67 -14.57 -0.77
CA SER A 34 5.47 -14.80 -1.58
C SER A 34 5.18 -13.61 -2.52
N ASP A 35 4.66 -13.92 -3.71
CA ASP A 35 4.19 -12.93 -4.71
C ASP A 35 2.86 -12.27 -4.30
N TYR A 36 2.31 -12.66 -3.15
CA TYR A 36 0.96 -12.34 -2.73
C TYR A 36 0.85 -10.99 -2.01
N ILE A 37 -0.13 -10.22 -2.45
CA ILE A 37 -0.74 -9.10 -1.75
C ILE A 37 -2.26 -9.16 -1.96
N ASN A 38 -3.04 -8.79 -0.94
CA ASN A 38 -4.50 -8.70 -1.05
C ASN A 38 -4.89 -7.42 -1.81
N ALA A 39 -4.80 -7.51 -3.14
CA ALA A 39 -5.15 -6.45 -4.08
C ALA A 39 -5.54 -7.04 -5.43
N SER A 40 -6.45 -6.39 -6.15
CA SER A 40 -6.92 -6.81 -7.48
C SER A 40 -6.94 -5.64 -8.47
N TYR A 41 -6.60 -5.91 -9.72
CA TYR A 41 -6.83 -4.98 -10.82
C TYR A 41 -8.34 -4.84 -11.09
N MET A 42 -8.82 -3.60 -11.18
CA MET A 42 -10.19 -3.34 -11.60
C MET A 42 -10.31 -3.34 -13.13
N THR A 43 -11.34 -4.02 -13.63
CA THR A 43 -11.52 -4.38 -15.05
C THR A 43 -11.81 -3.21 -15.97
N VAL A 44 -12.27 -2.06 -15.45
CA VAL A 44 -12.42 -0.85 -16.27
C VAL A 44 -11.02 -0.27 -16.53
N ARG A 45 -10.40 -0.71 -17.63
CA ARG A 45 -9.12 -0.23 -18.17
C ARG A 45 -7.86 -0.50 -17.34
N ARG A 46 -7.90 -1.36 -16.29
CA ARG A 46 -6.75 -1.63 -15.39
C ARG A 46 -6.08 -0.36 -14.83
N GLN A 47 -6.84 0.73 -14.73
CA GLN A 47 -6.31 2.01 -14.25
C GLN A 47 -6.22 2.05 -12.72
N TYR A 48 -6.99 1.19 -12.05
CA TYR A 48 -7.09 1.17 -10.61
C TYR A 48 -6.76 -0.21 -10.05
N ILE A 49 -6.15 -0.19 -8.87
CA ILE A 49 -5.93 -1.35 -8.03
C ILE A 49 -6.79 -1.15 -6.78
N ALA A 50 -7.74 -2.05 -6.55
CA ALA A 50 -8.41 -2.13 -5.26
C ALA A 50 -7.54 -2.96 -4.33
N ALA A 51 -7.13 -2.39 -3.20
CA ALA A 51 -6.26 -3.04 -2.22
C ALA A 51 -6.83 -2.91 -0.82
N GLN A 52 -6.61 -3.92 0.04
CA GLN A 52 -6.92 -3.77 1.46
C GLN A 52 -6.02 -2.72 2.11
N GLY A 53 -6.49 -2.08 3.19
CA GLY A 53 -5.63 -1.27 4.05
C GLY A 53 -4.49 -2.12 4.65
N PRO A 54 -3.21 -1.74 4.48
CA PRO A 54 -2.06 -2.51 4.95
C PRO A 54 -2.17 -2.94 6.42
N LEU A 55 -1.61 -4.11 6.71
CA LEU A 55 -1.41 -4.64 8.05
C LEU A 55 0.05 -4.36 8.47
N PRO A 56 0.41 -4.45 9.77
CA PRO A 56 1.80 -4.33 10.21
C PRO A 56 2.78 -5.20 9.41
N GLY A 57 2.40 -6.43 9.09
CA GLY A 57 3.21 -7.36 8.30
C GLY A 57 3.19 -7.15 6.78
N THR A 58 2.38 -6.22 6.26
CA THR A 58 2.20 -6.02 4.80
C THR A 58 2.47 -4.58 4.33
N VAL A 59 2.94 -3.68 5.20
CA VAL A 59 3.32 -2.30 4.81
C VAL A 59 4.40 -2.30 3.72
N ASN A 60 5.40 -3.17 3.85
CA ASN A 60 6.47 -3.28 2.85
C ASN A 60 5.94 -3.80 1.50
N ASP A 61 5.04 -4.79 1.55
CA ASP A 61 4.38 -5.33 0.35
C ASP A 61 3.55 -4.26 -0.36
N PHE A 62 2.90 -3.38 0.41
CA PHE A 62 2.12 -2.27 -0.12
C PHE A 62 2.98 -1.26 -0.88
N TRP A 63 4.09 -0.78 -0.30
CA TRP A 63 4.98 0.13 -1.03
C TRP A 63 5.64 -0.53 -2.24
N ARG A 64 6.00 -1.81 -2.12
CA ARG A 64 6.50 -2.59 -3.25
C ARG A 64 5.48 -2.64 -4.38
N MET A 65 4.20 -2.86 -4.07
CA MET A 65 3.11 -2.80 -5.06
C MET A 65 3.03 -1.43 -5.72
N VAL A 66 2.98 -0.34 -4.95
CA VAL A 66 2.90 1.04 -5.46
C VAL A 66 4.05 1.32 -6.43
N TRP A 67 5.27 0.90 -6.07
CA TRP A 67 6.47 1.08 -6.89
C TRP A 67 6.47 0.23 -8.16
N GLU A 68 6.24 -1.09 -8.05
CA GLU A 68 6.28 -2.02 -9.18
C GLU A 68 5.21 -1.71 -10.22
N GLN A 69 4.02 -1.28 -9.76
CA GLN A 69 2.90 -0.91 -10.64
C GLN A 69 3.00 0.51 -11.18
N ARG A 70 4.02 1.28 -10.78
CA ARG A 70 4.20 2.70 -11.18
C ARG A 70 2.94 3.52 -10.94
N SER A 71 2.27 3.27 -9.81
CA SER A 71 1.03 3.96 -9.47
C SER A 71 1.27 5.46 -9.40
N LEU A 72 0.38 6.28 -9.97
CA LEU A 72 0.54 7.74 -9.94
C LEU A 72 0.20 8.35 -8.58
N GLY A 73 -0.59 7.64 -7.78
CA GLY A 73 -0.98 8.06 -6.44
C GLY A 73 -1.74 6.96 -5.71
N VAL A 74 -2.02 7.21 -4.45
CA VAL A 74 -2.78 6.34 -3.55
C VAL A 74 -4.02 7.10 -3.09
N VAL A 75 -5.19 6.48 -3.20
CA VAL A 75 -6.42 7.02 -2.62
C VAL A 75 -6.81 6.11 -1.47
N MET A 76 -6.52 6.55 -0.25
CA MET A 76 -6.95 5.87 0.97
C MET A 76 -8.32 6.43 1.35
N VAL A 77 -9.28 5.55 1.63
CA VAL A 77 -10.70 5.91 1.84
C VAL A 77 -11.20 5.59 3.26
N THR A 78 -10.27 5.46 4.22
CA THR A 78 -10.55 5.13 5.63
C THR A 78 -9.51 5.81 6.50
N ASN A 79 -9.86 6.06 7.77
CA ASN A 79 -8.87 6.45 8.78
C ASN A 79 -8.08 5.23 9.26
N CYS A 80 -6.89 5.43 9.85
CA CYS A 80 -6.11 4.29 10.40
C CYS A 80 -6.88 3.57 11.51
N THR A 81 -7.62 4.33 12.32
CA THR A 81 -8.46 3.83 13.41
C THR A 81 -9.83 4.51 13.34
N GLU A 82 -10.89 3.71 13.40
CA GLU A 82 -12.29 4.18 13.43
C GLU A 82 -13.02 3.49 14.57
N ALA A 83 -13.71 4.25 15.43
CA ALA A 83 -14.42 3.73 16.59
C ALA A 83 -13.56 2.78 17.47
N GLY A 84 -12.29 3.13 17.66
CA GLY A 84 -11.32 2.35 18.44
C GLY A 84 -10.80 1.07 17.75
N LYS A 85 -11.17 0.81 16.50
CA LYS A 85 -10.71 -0.36 15.74
C LYS A 85 -9.74 0.05 14.64
N VAL A 86 -8.60 -0.63 14.57
CA VAL A 86 -7.61 -0.44 13.50
C VAL A 86 -8.17 -0.93 12.16
N LYS A 87 -8.29 -0.03 11.20
CA LYS A 87 -8.75 -0.28 9.83
C LYS A 87 -7.60 -0.37 8.84
N CYS A 88 -6.53 0.39 9.09
CA CYS A 88 -5.37 0.48 8.22
C CYS A 88 -4.14 0.80 9.08
N GLU A 89 -3.05 0.07 8.85
CA GLU A 89 -1.76 0.46 9.41
C GLU A 89 -1.28 1.75 8.73
N GLN A 90 -0.68 2.65 9.50
CA GLN A 90 -0.06 3.84 8.93
C GLN A 90 1.17 3.41 8.10
N TYR A 91 1.10 3.57 6.79
CA TYR A 91 2.16 3.16 5.88
C TYR A 91 3.10 4.32 5.48
N TRP A 92 2.92 5.53 6.01
CA TRP A 92 3.78 6.68 5.73
C TRP A 92 4.53 7.13 6.99
N PRO A 93 5.69 7.82 6.83
CA PRO A 93 6.38 8.44 7.96
C PRO A 93 5.46 9.38 8.75
N GLY A 94 5.53 9.34 10.09
CA GLY A 94 4.78 10.28 10.95
C GLY A 94 5.42 11.67 11.05
N ASP A 95 6.58 11.84 10.43
CA ASP A 95 7.41 13.05 10.41
C ASP A 95 7.97 13.25 8.98
N PHE A 96 8.75 14.32 8.79
CA PHE A 96 9.43 14.56 7.51
C PHE A 96 10.74 13.76 7.36
N ALA A 97 11.09 12.91 8.34
CA ALA A 97 12.29 12.10 8.26
C ALA A 97 12.06 10.89 7.34
N PRO A 98 13.02 10.55 6.45
CA PRO A 98 12.88 9.38 5.59
C PRO A 98 12.73 8.09 6.41
N ARG A 99 11.78 7.23 6.02
CA ARG A 99 11.62 5.87 6.60
C ARG A 99 11.82 4.81 5.54
N GLN A 100 12.38 3.68 5.94
CA GLN A 100 12.63 2.55 5.05
C GLN A 100 11.49 1.53 5.15
N TYR A 101 10.97 1.13 3.99
CA TYR A 101 9.94 0.12 3.82
C TYR A 101 10.47 -0.94 2.83
N GLY A 102 11.10 -1.99 3.36
CA GLY A 102 11.82 -2.97 2.55
C GLY A 102 12.97 -2.34 1.76
N GLY A 103 12.98 -2.51 0.43
CA GLY A 103 13.98 -1.93 -0.47
C GLY A 103 13.72 -0.48 -0.87
N LEU A 104 12.70 0.17 -0.30
CA LEU A 104 12.28 1.53 -0.64
C LEU A 104 12.48 2.46 0.56
N ARG A 105 12.87 3.70 0.28
CA ARG A 105 12.88 4.81 1.23
C ARG A 105 11.76 5.76 0.85
N VAL A 106 10.91 6.09 1.81
CA VAL A 106 9.76 6.98 1.64
C VAL A 106 9.94 8.18 2.55
N THR A 107 9.77 9.37 1.98
CA THR A 107 9.88 10.65 2.68
C THR A 107 8.60 11.43 2.42
N VAL A 108 7.98 11.98 3.46
CA VAL A 108 6.90 12.97 3.30
C VAL A 108 7.55 14.29 2.89
N LEU A 109 7.09 14.87 1.78
CA LEU A 109 7.54 16.17 1.29
C LEU A 109 6.63 17.29 1.77
N SER A 110 5.32 17.04 1.77
CA SER A 110 4.30 17.99 2.23
C SER A 110 3.07 17.26 2.75
N GLU A 111 2.36 17.89 3.69
CA GLU A 111 1.08 17.44 4.22
C GLU A 111 0.12 18.64 4.26
N GLN A 112 -0.99 18.54 3.54
CA GLN A 112 -2.05 19.56 3.49
C GLN A 112 -3.33 18.95 4.03
N LYS A 113 -3.85 19.51 5.12
CA LYS A 113 -5.08 19.07 5.76
C LYS A 113 -6.21 19.99 5.34
N GLU A 114 -7.14 19.45 4.58
CA GLU A 114 -8.43 20.05 4.30
C GLU A 114 -9.48 19.55 5.30
N THR A 115 -10.68 20.11 5.23
CA THR A 115 -11.79 19.72 6.13
C THR A 115 -12.12 18.23 6.03
N ASP A 116 -12.17 17.69 4.81
CA ASP A 116 -12.67 16.33 4.56
C ASP A 116 -11.56 15.34 4.20
N TRP A 117 -10.36 15.82 3.88
CA TRP A 117 -9.25 14.97 3.46
C TRP A 117 -7.88 15.57 3.76
N THR A 118 -6.85 14.73 3.77
CA THR A 118 -5.45 15.13 3.84
C THR A 118 -4.73 14.70 2.56
N LEU A 119 -4.05 15.61 1.89
CA LEU A 119 -3.13 15.31 0.79
C LEU A 119 -1.70 15.27 1.31
N ARG A 120 -1.00 14.18 1.00
CA ARG A 120 0.42 14.00 1.26
C ARG A 120 1.18 13.81 -0.02
N GLU A 121 2.27 14.55 -0.18
CA GLU A 121 3.24 14.30 -1.23
C GLU A 121 4.40 13.49 -0.69
N PHE A 122 4.77 12.45 -1.40
CA PHE A 122 5.88 11.57 -1.04
C PHE A 122 6.97 11.61 -2.08
N GLU A 123 8.21 11.54 -1.61
CA GLU A 123 9.31 11.04 -2.40
C GLU A 123 9.55 9.57 -2.06
N VAL A 124 9.63 8.71 -3.08
CA VAL A 124 9.98 7.31 -2.91
C VAL A 124 11.23 7.00 -3.72
N GLN A 125 12.25 6.47 -3.06
CA GLN A 125 13.55 6.15 -3.64
C GLN A 125 13.85 4.67 -3.48
N ASN A 126 14.37 4.03 -4.53
CA ASN A 126 14.91 2.69 -4.39
C ASN A 126 16.27 2.75 -3.69
N VAL A 127 16.46 1.99 -2.60
CA VAL A 127 17.71 2.03 -1.83
C VAL A 127 18.90 1.44 -2.61
N SER A 128 18.65 0.52 -3.54
CA SER A 128 19.69 -0.10 -4.37
C SER A 128 19.89 0.56 -5.73
N GLY A 129 19.16 1.64 -6.05
CA GLY A 129 19.26 2.30 -7.35
C GLY A 129 19.07 3.82 -7.29
N LEU A 130 19.41 4.51 -8.37
CA LEU A 130 19.31 5.99 -8.44
C LEU A 130 17.90 6.50 -8.79
N ARG A 131 16.87 5.64 -8.76
CA ARG A 131 15.51 6.02 -9.15
C ARG A 131 14.74 6.59 -7.97
N SER A 132 14.28 7.83 -8.13
CA SER A 132 13.29 8.50 -7.28
C SER A 132 12.00 8.71 -8.05
N SER A 133 10.85 8.71 -7.38
CA SER A 133 9.55 9.05 -7.96
C SER A 133 8.68 9.73 -6.92
N ARG A 134 7.85 10.69 -7.36
CA ARG A 134 6.92 11.41 -6.50
C ARG A 134 5.53 10.78 -6.58
N TYR A 135 4.87 10.66 -5.44
CA TYR A 135 3.54 10.08 -5.31
C TYR A 135 2.68 10.99 -4.44
N CYS A 136 1.38 11.04 -4.72
CA CYS A 136 0.43 11.71 -3.85
C CYS A 136 -0.47 10.68 -3.15
N CYS A 137 -0.82 10.93 -1.88
CA CYS A 137 -1.85 10.17 -1.19
C CYS A 137 -2.92 11.07 -0.59
N SER A 138 -4.19 10.71 -0.80
CA SER A 138 -5.34 11.33 -0.13
C SER A 138 -5.91 10.39 0.94
N THR A 139 -6.19 10.90 2.15
CA THR A 139 -6.89 10.18 3.23
C THR A 139 -8.11 10.98 3.72
N PRO A 140 -9.32 10.43 3.87
CA PRO A 140 -10.46 11.17 4.39
C PRO A 140 -10.37 11.38 5.91
N PHE A 141 -11.12 12.36 6.42
CA PHE A 141 -11.42 12.51 7.84
C PHE A 141 -12.83 11.98 8.12
N TYR A 142 -12.99 10.70 8.47
CA TYR A 142 -14.27 10.15 8.99
C TYR A 142 -14.19 9.81 10.47
#